data_AF-A0A087BLP6-F1
#
_entry.id   AF-A0A087BLP6-F1
#
_cell.length_a   1.000
_cell.length_b   1.000
_cell.length_c   1.000
_cell.angle_alpha   90.00
_cell.angle_beta   90.00
_cell.angle_gamma   90.00
#
_symmetry.space_group_name_H-M   'P 1'
#
loop_
_entity.id
_entity.type
_entity.pdbx_description
1 polymer ?
#
loop_
_entity_poly.entity_id
_entity_poly.type
_entity_poly.pdbx_seq_one_letter_code
_entity_poly.pdbx_strand_id
1 'polypeptide(L)'
;MIILLISTIGAATIAILTHEEFSSFVGIILTFIVALLVFFTSLLLLCRQSLIKIISGIIVLPAVILSGLFVNPIQYSISPMTDQPLIAKIRALSTNTDSTWITEGDNSNMLANLFTANGIKTLNALSVTPKISTWEKIDPHHRYTKIYNRYAFAAVSIVPESQNEIPFSLIWPDLFSVSLTIDQLKILGVDFVASTHRLDDISSKTLHFESLSSRESNGRYLYRIIKN
;
A
#
# COMPACT_ATOMS: atom_id res chain seq x y z
N MET A 1 41.45 25.32 -8.98
CA MET A 1 40.65 25.50 -10.21
C MET A 1 40.14 24.17 -10.75
N ILE A 2 41.01 23.20 -11.10
CA ILE A 2 40.60 21.88 -11.64
C ILE A 2 39.63 21.12 -10.71
N ILE A 3 39.92 21.04 -9.41
CA ILE A 3 39.07 20.32 -8.44
C ILE A 3 37.68 20.94 -8.30
N LEU A 4 37.58 22.27 -8.37
CA LEU A 4 36.30 22.99 -8.33
C LEU A 4 35.48 22.64 -9.57
N LEU A 5 36.10 22.69 -10.76
CA LEU A 5 35.45 22.33 -12.02
C LEU A 5 34.93 20.88 -12.01
N ILE A 6 35.76 19.92 -11.59
CA ILE A 6 35.37 18.51 -11.49
C ILE A 6 34.20 18.33 -10.51
N SER A 7 34.27 18.99 -9.36
CA SER A 7 33.22 18.93 -8.34
C SER A 7 31.89 19.49 -8.85
N THR A 8 31.92 20.62 -9.56
CA THR A 8 30.72 21.25 -10.12
C THR A 8 30.11 20.39 -11.22
N ILE A 9 30.93 19.86 -12.14
CA ILE A 9 30.45 18.98 -13.21
C ILE A 9 29.83 17.71 -12.62
N GLY A 10 30.53 17.04 -11.70
CA GLY A 10 30.02 15.82 -11.06
C GLY A 10 28.70 16.05 -10.32
N ALA A 11 28.60 17.15 -9.56
CA ALA A 11 27.36 17.53 -8.88
C ALA A 11 26.21 17.81 -9.85
N ALA A 12 26.48 18.53 -10.95
CA ALA A 12 25.47 18.83 -11.98
C ALA A 12 24.99 17.56 -12.69
N THR A 13 25.90 16.64 -13.04
CA THR A 13 25.55 15.37 -13.68
C THR A 13 24.66 14.52 -12.77
N ILE A 14 25.03 14.38 -11.50
CA ILE A 14 24.20 13.63 -10.53
C ILE A 14 22.83 14.29 -10.35
N ALA A 15 22.77 15.62 -10.29
CA ALA A 15 21.51 16.35 -10.16
C ALA A 15 20.58 16.12 -11.35
N ILE A 16 21.10 16.20 -12.58
CA ILE A 16 20.34 15.97 -13.81
C ILE A 16 19.79 14.54 -13.83
N LEU A 17 20.65 13.54 -13.63
CA LEU A 17 20.24 12.13 -13.61
C LEU A 17 19.19 11.85 -12.54
N THR A 18 19.35 12.44 -11.34
CA THR A 18 18.37 12.28 -10.25
C THR A 18 17.03 12.88 -10.62
N HIS A 19 17.02 14.04 -11.27
CA HIS A 19 15.77 14.70 -11.66
C HIS A 19 15.06 13.96 -12.80
N GLU A 20 15.80 13.45 -13.79
CA GLU A 20 15.22 12.69 -14.90
C GLU A 20 14.56 11.39 -14.42
N GLU A 21 15.25 10.62 -13.57
CA GLU A 21 14.76 9.33 -13.08
C GLU A 21 13.68 9.46 -11.99
N PHE A 22 13.81 10.47 -11.11
CA PHE A 22 12.98 10.58 -9.91
C PHE A 22 12.14 11.85 -9.85
N SER A 23 11.87 12.54 -10.96
CA SER A 23 11.10 13.80 -11.00
C SER A 23 9.76 13.75 -10.24
N SER A 24 9.08 12.61 -10.22
CA SER A 24 7.81 12.42 -9.49
C SER A 24 7.96 12.40 -7.96
N PHE A 25 9.18 12.14 -7.45
CA PHE A 25 9.48 12.01 -6.03
C PHE A 25 10.41 13.11 -5.51
N VAL A 26 11.36 13.55 -6.34
CA VAL A 26 12.40 14.53 -6.02
C VAL A 26 12.12 15.82 -6.79
N GLY A 27 11.46 16.76 -6.11
CA GLY A 27 11.22 18.09 -6.65
C GLY A 27 12.52 18.87 -6.95
N ILE A 28 12.39 19.97 -7.70
CA ILE A 28 13.55 20.76 -8.14
C ILE A 28 14.37 21.31 -6.96
N ILE A 29 13.73 21.74 -5.87
CA ILE A 29 14.39 22.24 -4.66
C ILE A 29 15.26 21.15 -4.03
N LEU A 30 14.73 19.93 -3.90
CA LEU A 30 15.45 18.81 -3.30
C LEU A 30 16.62 18.38 -4.19
N THR A 31 16.43 18.41 -5.51
CA THR A 31 17.50 18.17 -6.49
C THR A 31 18.67 19.14 -6.30
N PHE A 32 18.39 20.44 -6.14
CA PHE A 32 19.42 21.44 -5.87
C PHE A 32 20.15 21.19 -4.54
N ILE A 33 19.43 20.80 -3.49
CA ILE A 33 20.02 20.46 -2.19
C ILE A 33 20.98 19.27 -2.33
N VAL A 34 20.57 18.21 -3.03
CA VAL A 34 21.42 17.04 -3.30
C VAL A 34 22.67 17.43 -4.09
N ALA A 35 22.53 18.25 -5.13
CA ALA A 35 23.65 18.75 -5.92
C ALA A 35 24.67 19.51 -5.04
N LEU A 36 24.18 20.38 -4.14
CA LEU A 36 25.00 21.16 -3.23
C LEU A 36 25.75 20.25 -2.23
N LEU A 37 25.08 19.24 -1.69
CA LEU A 37 25.69 18.26 -0.78
C LEU A 37 26.78 17.45 -1.48
N VAL A 38 26.54 16.99 -2.71
CA VAL A 38 27.54 16.27 -3.52
C VAL A 38 28.75 17.17 -3.78
N PHE A 39 28.53 18.43 -4.14
CA PHE A 39 29.60 19.41 -4.38
C PHE A 39 30.46 19.65 -3.13
N PHE A 40 29.87 19.90 -1.96
CA PHE A 40 30.65 20.11 -0.74
C PHE A 40 31.32 18.83 -0.25
N THR A 41 30.71 17.67 -0.45
CA THR A 41 31.33 16.38 -0.13
C THR A 41 32.55 16.13 -1.01
N SER A 42 32.48 16.42 -2.31
CA SER A 42 33.63 16.29 -3.20
C SER A 42 34.74 17.29 -2.86
N LEU A 43 34.41 18.52 -2.44
CA LEU A 43 35.40 19.49 -1.95
C LEU A 43 36.08 19.04 -0.66
N LEU A 44 35.33 18.48 0.29
CA LEU A 44 35.87 17.94 1.54
C LEU A 44 36.90 16.83 1.28
N LEU A 45 36.61 15.93 0.33
CA LEU A 45 37.43 14.76 0.00
C LEU A 45 38.63 15.10 -0.90
N LEU A 46 38.42 15.91 -1.94
CA LEU A 46 39.40 16.09 -3.03
C LEU A 46 40.25 17.35 -2.87
N CYS A 47 39.75 18.42 -2.24
CA CYS A 47 40.51 19.66 -2.10
C CYS A 47 41.64 19.49 -1.08
N ARG A 48 42.81 20.10 -1.29
CA ARG A 48 43.93 20.04 -0.32
C ARG A 48 43.98 21.22 0.66
N GLN A 49 43.27 22.30 0.38
CA GLN A 49 43.29 23.50 1.21
C GLN A 49 42.49 23.30 2.50
N SER A 50 43.13 23.52 3.65
CA SER A 50 42.53 23.27 4.98
C SER A 50 41.26 24.09 5.24
N LEU A 51 41.25 25.37 4.85
CA LEU A 51 40.09 26.24 5.04
C LEU A 51 38.85 25.73 4.28
N ILE A 52 39.01 25.33 3.02
CA ILE A 52 37.91 24.79 2.19
C ILE A 52 37.38 23.47 2.78
N LYS A 53 38.26 22.61 3.29
CA LYS A 53 37.85 21.39 3.98
C LYS A 53 37.03 21.66 5.22
N ILE A 54 37.46 22.61 6.06
CA ILE A 54 36.75 22.97 7.30
C ILE A 54 35.35 23.49 6.96
N ILE A 55 35.24 24.42 6.00
CA ILE A 55 33.95 24.97 5.57
C ILE A 55 33.04 23.86 5.00
N SER A 56 33.57 23.04 4.10
CA SER A 56 32.81 21.94 3.49
C SER A 56 32.37 20.92 4.54
N GLY A 57 33.22 20.62 5.52
CA GLY A 57 32.91 19.73 6.63
C GLY A 57 31.78 20.27 7.51
N ILE A 58 31.78 21.56 7.83
CA ILE A 58 30.70 22.21 8.60
C ILE A 58 29.37 22.13 7.84
N ILE A 59 29.38 22.26 6.51
CA ILE A 59 28.17 22.19 5.68
C ILE A 59 27.63 20.75 5.56
N VAL A 60 28.53 19.76 5.40
CA VAL A 60 28.14 18.35 5.22
C VAL A 60 27.75 17.68 6.53
N LEU A 61 28.35 18.09 7.66
CA LEU A 61 28.16 17.45 8.96
C LEU A 61 26.68 17.37 9.41
N PRO A 62 25.87 18.45 9.36
CA PRO A 62 24.44 18.38 9.67
C PRO A 62 23.71 17.39 8.77
N ALA A 63 24.02 17.32 7.48
CA ALA A 63 23.36 16.39 6.57
C ALA A 63 23.64 14.93 6.97
N VAL A 64 24.87 14.61 7.36
CA VAL A 64 25.23 13.27 7.86
C VAL A 64 24.52 12.96 9.18
N ILE A 65 24.54 13.89 10.14
CA ILE A 65 23.90 13.68 11.44
C ILE A 65 22.38 13.54 11.30
N LEU A 66 21.72 14.46 10.59
CA LEU A 66 20.28 14.45 10.42
C LEU A 66 19.83 13.23 9.60
N SER A 67 20.57 12.85 8.55
CA SER A 67 20.27 11.61 7.83
C SER A 67 20.37 10.39 8.75
N GLY A 68 21.41 10.26 9.58
CA GLY A 68 21.54 9.13 10.51
C GLY A 68 20.47 9.12 11.62
N LEU A 69 20.15 10.28 12.20
CA LEU A 69 19.20 10.39 13.30
C LEU A 69 17.74 10.16 12.87
N PHE A 70 17.37 10.59 11.65
CA PHE A 70 16.00 10.47 11.16
C PHE A 70 15.75 9.25 10.26
N VAL A 71 16.78 8.49 9.86
CA VAL A 71 16.61 7.24 9.10
C VAL A 71 15.96 6.14 9.93
N ASN A 72 16.23 6.09 11.24
CA ASN A 72 15.56 5.17 12.15
C ASN A 72 14.39 5.89 12.83
N PRO A 73 13.15 5.75 12.34
CA PRO A 73 12.01 6.35 13.01
C PRO A 73 11.93 5.81 14.44
N ILE A 74 11.94 6.73 15.40
CA ILE A 74 11.59 6.39 16.78
C ILE A 74 10.14 5.89 16.73
N GLN A 75 9.92 4.60 16.96
CA GLN A 75 8.59 4.00 16.93
C GLN A 75 7.78 4.53 18.11
N TYR A 76 6.88 5.46 17.86
CA TYR A 76 5.92 5.95 18.85
C TYR A 76 4.70 5.02 18.90
N SER A 77 4.80 3.95 19.70
CA SER A 77 3.69 3.02 19.98
C SER A 77 3.10 2.29 18.76
N ILE A 78 2.20 1.37 19.02
CA ILE A 78 1.35 0.71 18.01
C ILE A 78 -0.02 1.38 17.87
N SER A 79 -0.29 2.42 18.67
CA SER A 79 -1.57 3.15 18.71
C SER A 79 -2.08 3.60 17.33
N PRO A 80 -1.24 4.14 16.42
CA PRO A 80 -1.70 4.47 15.06
C PRO A 80 -2.24 3.27 14.28
N MET A 81 -1.85 2.04 14.61
CA MET A 81 -2.37 0.82 13.99
C MET A 81 -3.55 0.22 14.77
N THR A 82 -3.51 0.26 16.10
CA THR A 82 -4.52 -0.42 16.94
C THR A 82 -5.74 0.43 17.28
N ASP A 83 -5.56 1.74 17.38
CA ASP A 83 -6.55 2.67 17.95
C ASP A 83 -7.29 3.43 16.85
N GLN A 84 -7.54 2.73 15.74
CA GLN A 84 -8.27 3.26 14.61
C GLN A 84 -9.79 3.12 14.85
N PRO A 85 -10.61 4.19 14.66
CA PRO A 85 -12.06 4.13 14.88
C PRO A 85 -12.75 3.02 14.07
N LEU A 86 -12.28 2.79 12.84
CA LEU A 86 -12.78 1.72 11.97
C LEU A 86 -12.51 0.33 12.56
N ILE A 87 -11.31 0.10 13.11
CA ILE A 87 -10.92 -1.17 13.71
C ILE A 87 -11.73 -1.43 14.98
N ALA A 88 -11.93 -0.40 15.82
CA ALA A 88 -12.78 -0.51 17.01
C ALA A 88 -14.22 -0.91 16.63
N LYS A 89 -14.78 -0.30 15.59
CA LYS A 89 -16.12 -0.64 15.07
C LYS A 89 -16.22 -2.07 14.55
N ILE A 90 -15.22 -2.51 13.77
CA ILE A 90 -15.18 -3.87 13.24
C ILE A 90 -15.03 -4.91 14.34
N ARG A 91 -14.22 -4.64 15.37
CA ARG A 91 -14.11 -5.51 16.54
C ARG A 91 -15.44 -5.65 17.28
N ALA A 92 -16.18 -4.55 17.44
CA ALA A 92 -17.50 -4.58 18.05
C ALA A 92 -18.51 -5.43 17.23
N LEU A 93 -18.39 -5.41 15.89
CA LEU A 93 -19.22 -6.21 14.98
C LEU A 93 -18.78 -7.68 14.87
N SER A 94 -17.51 -7.98 15.14
CA SER A 94 -16.89 -9.31 15.02
C SER A 94 -16.90 -10.07 16.36
N THR A 95 -18.00 -9.95 17.10
CA THR A 95 -18.19 -10.61 18.42
C THR A 95 -18.09 -12.14 18.35
N ASN A 96 -18.34 -12.73 17.18
CA ASN A 96 -18.00 -14.12 16.87
C ASN A 96 -16.63 -14.18 16.19
N THR A 97 -15.68 -14.86 16.83
CA THR A 97 -14.26 -14.98 16.45
C THR A 97 -13.99 -15.62 15.09
N ASP A 98 -15.01 -16.19 14.42
CA ASP A 98 -14.81 -16.98 13.21
C ASP A 98 -15.27 -16.31 11.90
N SER A 99 -15.85 -15.10 12.00
CA SER A 99 -16.34 -14.36 10.84
C SER A 99 -15.22 -13.85 9.94
N THR A 100 -15.39 -13.99 8.62
CA THR A 100 -14.37 -13.57 7.65
C THR A 100 -14.75 -12.25 6.98
N TRP A 101 -13.82 -11.30 7.00
CA TRP A 101 -13.93 -10.00 6.36
C TRP A 101 -13.26 -9.97 4.99
N ILE A 102 -13.73 -9.08 4.13
CA ILE A 102 -13.04 -8.66 2.92
C ILE A 102 -13.08 -7.13 2.84
N THR A 103 -12.03 -6.52 2.31
CA THR A 103 -12.03 -5.08 2.00
C THR A 103 -12.21 -4.89 0.50
N GLU A 104 -12.97 -3.88 0.09
CA GLU A 104 -13.31 -3.61 -1.32
C GLU A 104 -13.04 -2.14 -1.66
N GLY A 105 -12.67 -1.91 -2.92
CA GLY A 105 -12.50 -0.58 -3.51
C GLY A 105 -11.12 0.01 -3.27
N ASP A 106 -11.04 1.34 -3.16
CA ASP A 106 -9.76 2.07 -3.13
C ASP A 106 -8.88 1.60 -1.96
N ASN A 107 -7.58 1.37 -2.20
CA ASN A 107 -6.63 0.92 -1.17
C ASN A 107 -7.09 -0.31 -0.35
N SER A 108 -8.02 -1.11 -0.87
CA SER A 108 -8.57 -2.29 -0.18
C SER A 108 -7.48 -3.27 0.22
N ASN A 109 -6.56 -3.54 -0.70
CA ASN A 109 -5.39 -4.38 -0.49
C ASN A 109 -4.50 -3.92 0.68
N MET A 110 -4.35 -2.62 0.92
CA MET A 110 -3.61 -2.10 2.07
C MET A 110 -4.42 -2.21 3.36
N LEU A 111 -5.72 -1.84 3.31
CA LEU A 111 -6.63 -1.90 4.45
C LEU A 111 -6.79 -3.34 4.99
N ALA A 112 -6.79 -4.34 4.12
CA ALA A 112 -6.88 -5.74 4.51
C ALA A 112 -5.71 -6.18 5.41
N ASN A 113 -4.52 -5.61 5.19
CA ASN A 113 -3.37 -5.87 6.04
C ASN A 113 -3.50 -5.21 7.41
N LEU A 114 -4.09 -4.01 7.48
CA LEU A 114 -4.41 -3.37 8.76
C LEU A 114 -5.42 -4.21 9.57
N PHE A 115 -6.43 -4.78 8.91
CA PHE A 115 -7.41 -5.67 9.56
C PHE A 115 -6.71 -6.91 10.11
N THR A 116 -5.90 -7.58 9.29
CA THR A 116 -5.14 -8.78 9.69
C THR A 116 -4.18 -8.48 10.83
N ALA A 117 -3.45 -7.35 10.79
CA ALA A 117 -2.57 -6.90 11.86
C ALA A 117 -3.31 -6.66 13.18
N ASN A 118 -4.61 -6.38 13.12
CA ASN A 118 -5.49 -6.18 14.28
C ASN A 118 -6.24 -7.45 14.71
N GLY A 119 -5.88 -8.62 14.18
CA GLY A 119 -6.47 -9.92 14.52
C GLY A 119 -7.79 -10.23 13.81
N ILE A 120 -8.17 -9.44 12.81
CA ILE A 120 -9.42 -9.64 12.05
C ILE A 120 -9.14 -10.58 10.88
N LYS A 121 -9.84 -11.72 10.84
CA LYS A 121 -9.74 -12.72 9.76
C LYS A 121 -10.15 -12.10 8.43
N THR A 122 -9.19 -11.85 7.54
CA THR A 122 -9.41 -11.09 6.30
C THR A 122 -8.94 -11.87 5.08
N LEU A 123 -9.80 -11.99 4.06
CA LEU A 123 -9.54 -12.83 2.90
C LEU A 123 -8.46 -12.25 1.97
N ASN A 124 -8.57 -10.98 1.62
CA ASN A 124 -7.74 -10.32 0.61
C ASN A 124 -6.51 -9.57 1.18
N ALA A 125 -6.08 -9.93 2.39
CA ALA A 125 -4.79 -9.48 2.91
C ALA A 125 -3.64 -10.02 2.05
N LEU A 126 -2.46 -9.43 2.18
CA LEU A 126 -1.27 -9.84 1.45
C LEU A 126 -1.05 -11.36 1.60
N SER A 127 -1.00 -12.03 0.46
CA SER A 127 -0.78 -13.47 0.43
C SER A 127 0.72 -13.74 0.27
N VAL A 128 1.41 -13.92 1.41
CA VAL A 128 2.84 -14.30 1.40
C VAL A 128 3.02 -15.66 0.72
N THR A 129 2.16 -16.61 1.10
CA THR A 129 1.96 -17.87 0.37
C THR A 129 0.65 -17.77 -0.40
N PRO A 130 0.62 -18.18 -1.68
CA PRO A 130 -0.59 -18.11 -2.50
C PRO A 130 -1.74 -18.94 -1.90
N LYS A 131 -2.92 -18.34 -1.77
CA LYS A 131 -4.14 -19.00 -1.30
C LYS A 131 -4.83 -19.78 -2.44
N ILE A 132 -4.11 -20.71 -3.07
CA ILE A 132 -4.53 -21.42 -4.30
C ILE A 132 -5.91 -22.06 -4.11
N SER A 133 -6.09 -22.85 -3.05
CA SER A 133 -7.35 -23.55 -2.75
C SER A 133 -8.53 -22.61 -2.49
N THR A 134 -8.28 -21.35 -2.12
CA THR A 134 -9.34 -20.33 -1.97
C THR A 134 -9.77 -19.83 -3.34
N TRP A 135 -8.82 -19.46 -4.20
CA TRP A 135 -9.12 -18.88 -5.51
C TRP A 135 -9.64 -19.91 -6.52
N GLU A 136 -9.23 -21.17 -6.42
CA GLU A 136 -9.74 -22.27 -7.26
C GLU A 136 -11.25 -22.48 -7.12
N LYS A 137 -11.84 -22.13 -5.96
CA LYS A 137 -13.30 -22.22 -5.76
C LYS A 137 -14.09 -21.32 -6.72
N ILE A 138 -13.45 -20.26 -7.23
CA ILE A 138 -14.03 -19.31 -8.18
C ILE A 138 -13.32 -19.34 -9.55
N ASP A 139 -12.32 -20.19 -9.70
CA ASP A 139 -11.62 -20.50 -10.96
C ASP A 139 -11.52 -22.03 -11.15
N PRO A 140 -12.66 -22.74 -11.32
CA PRO A 140 -12.69 -24.21 -11.37
C PRO A 140 -11.98 -24.80 -12.60
N HIS A 141 -11.70 -23.97 -13.61
CA HIS A 141 -10.98 -24.36 -14.81
C HIS A 141 -9.50 -23.95 -14.79
N HIS A 142 -9.00 -23.42 -13.66
CA HIS A 142 -7.60 -23.01 -13.46
C HIS A 142 -7.08 -22.05 -14.54
N ARG A 143 -7.95 -21.19 -15.08
CA ARG A 143 -7.60 -20.25 -16.16
C ARG A 143 -6.69 -19.14 -15.67
N TYR A 144 -6.80 -18.77 -14.39
CA TYR A 144 -6.14 -17.61 -13.81
C TYR A 144 -5.05 -17.98 -12.79
N THR A 145 -4.67 -19.27 -12.69
CA THR A 145 -3.67 -19.75 -11.73
C THR A 145 -2.35 -18.98 -11.80
N LYS A 146 -1.89 -18.58 -12.99
CA LYS A 146 -0.65 -17.78 -13.13
C LYS A 146 -0.74 -16.39 -12.50
N ILE A 147 -1.95 -15.86 -12.31
CA ILE A 147 -2.22 -14.57 -11.69
C ILE A 147 -2.19 -14.70 -10.17
N TYR A 148 -3.01 -15.57 -9.58
CA TYR A 148 -3.12 -15.67 -8.11
C TYR A 148 -2.08 -16.58 -7.45
N ASN A 149 -1.36 -17.42 -8.19
CA ASN A 149 -0.27 -18.26 -7.66
C ASN A 149 1.03 -17.46 -7.51
N ARG A 150 1.05 -16.45 -6.63
CA ARG A 150 2.23 -15.64 -6.34
C ARG A 150 2.12 -14.90 -5.00
N TYR A 151 3.25 -14.39 -4.53
CA TYR A 151 3.26 -13.30 -3.55
C TYR A 151 2.55 -12.10 -4.17
N ALA A 152 1.40 -11.72 -3.63
CA ALA A 152 0.68 -10.56 -4.13
C ALA A 152 -0.32 -9.97 -3.14
N PHE A 153 -0.54 -8.68 -3.31
CA PHE A 153 -1.73 -7.96 -2.90
C PHE A 153 -2.91 -8.34 -3.80
N ALA A 154 -4.11 -8.40 -3.21
CA ALA A 154 -5.35 -8.66 -3.92
C ALA A 154 -6.27 -7.44 -3.79
N ALA A 155 -6.39 -6.65 -4.86
CA ALA A 155 -7.38 -5.59 -4.95
C ALA A 155 -8.74 -6.20 -5.31
N VAL A 156 -9.75 -6.00 -4.46
CA VAL A 156 -11.07 -6.59 -4.66
C VAL A 156 -12.05 -5.52 -5.13
N SER A 157 -12.83 -5.85 -6.14
CA SER A 157 -13.99 -5.10 -6.59
C SER A 157 -15.22 -6.00 -6.55
N ILE A 158 -16.31 -5.51 -5.97
CA ILE A 158 -17.57 -6.27 -5.94
C ILE A 158 -18.45 -5.76 -7.07
N VAL A 159 -18.85 -6.66 -7.95
CA VAL A 159 -19.59 -6.31 -9.18
C VAL A 159 -20.87 -7.13 -9.31
N PRO A 160 -21.91 -6.61 -9.99
CA PRO A 160 -23.06 -7.40 -10.40
C PRO A 160 -22.65 -8.59 -11.27
N GLU A 161 -23.46 -9.66 -11.27
CA GLU A 161 -23.19 -10.88 -12.03
C GLU A 161 -22.97 -10.62 -13.54
N SER A 162 -23.68 -9.65 -14.11
CA SER A 162 -23.56 -9.24 -15.51
C SER A 162 -22.21 -8.61 -15.88
N GLN A 163 -21.39 -8.22 -14.90
CA GLN A 163 -20.11 -7.52 -15.11
C GLN A 163 -18.89 -8.39 -14.73
N ASN A 164 -19.09 -9.68 -14.41
CA ASN A 164 -18.04 -10.56 -13.91
C ASN A 164 -17.34 -11.41 -15.00
N GLU A 165 -17.24 -10.90 -16.23
CA GLU A 165 -16.73 -11.68 -17.37
C GLU A 165 -15.23 -12.00 -17.27
N ILE A 166 -14.45 -11.12 -16.63
CA ILE A 166 -13.00 -11.29 -16.42
C ILE A 166 -12.69 -11.10 -14.93
N PRO A 167 -12.74 -12.18 -14.12
CA PRO A 167 -12.66 -12.07 -12.68
C PRO A 167 -11.26 -11.78 -12.17
N PHE A 168 -10.18 -12.03 -12.93
CA PHE A 168 -8.80 -11.78 -12.48
C PHE A 168 -8.00 -11.00 -13.52
N SER A 169 -7.26 -9.99 -13.07
CA SER A 169 -6.30 -9.24 -13.89
C SER A 169 -5.02 -8.96 -13.12
N LEU A 170 -3.86 -9.12 -13.77
CA LEU A 170 -2.57 -8.77 -13.18
C LEU A 170 -2.29 -7.29 -13.45
N ILE A 171 -2.11 -6.51 -12.38
CA ILE A 171 -1.90 -5.05 -12.46
C ILE A 171 -0.40 -4.74 -12.36
N TRP A 172 0.26 -5.33 -11.37
CA TRP A 172 1.71 -5.24 -11.15
C TRP A 172 2.27 -6.62 -10.83
N PRO A 173 3.60 -6.82 -10.84
CA PRO A 173 4.21 -8.10 -10.49
C PRO A 173 3.74 -8.67 -9.14
N ASP A 174 3.40 -7.82 -8.18
CA ASP A 174 2.94 -8.13 -6.82
C ASP A 174 1.52 -7.65 -6.51
N LEU A 175 0.72 -7.27 -7.52
CA LEU A 175 -0.68 -6.85 -7.35
C LEU A 175 -1.55 -7.42 -8.46
N PHE A 176 -2.61 -8.13 -8.07
CA PHE A 176 -3.70 -8.48 -8.99
C PHE A 176 -5.02 -7.88 -8.51
N SER A 177 -5.92 -7.60 -9.44
CA SER A 177 -7.31 -7.30 -9.16
C SER A 177 -8.17 -8.55 -9.31
N VAL A 178 -9.19 -8.66 -8.46
CA VAL A 178 -10.23 -9.68 -8.54
C VAL A 178 -11.61 -9.05 -8.46
N SER A 179 -12.44 -9.32 -9.46
CA SER A 179 -13.85 -8.96 -9.48
C SER A 179 -14.67 -10.12 -8.90
N LEU A 180 -15.51 -9.84 -7.91
CA LEU A 180 -16.28 -10.84 -7.18
C LEU A 180 -17.77 -10.49 -7.18
N THR A 181 -18.63 -11.50 -7.38
CA THR A 181 -20.08 -11.37 -7.11
C THR A 181 -20.39 -11.69 -5.65
N ILE A 182 -21.59 -11.29 -5.18
CA ILE A 182 -22.04 -11.61 -3.82
C ILE A 182 -22.12 -13.12 -3.56
N ASP A 183 -22.46 -13.93 -4.57
CA ASP A 183 -22.50 -15.39 -4.44
C ASP A 183 -21.09 -15.98 -4.32
N GLN A 184 -20.13 -15.43 -5.08
CA GLN A 184 -18.71 -15.82 -4.97
C GLN A 184 -18.13 -15.46 -3.60
N LEU A 185 -18.49 -14.30 -3.02
CA LEU A 185 -18.10 -13.96 -1.65
C LEU A 185 -18.56 -15.03 -0.67
N LYS A 186 -19.78 -15.57 -0.83
CA LYS A 186 -20.28 -16.63 0.04
C LYS A 186 -19.57 -17.96 -0.18
N ILE A 187 -19.25 -18.33 -1.42
CA ILE A 187 -18.42 -19.51 -1.75
C ILE A 187 -17.04 -19.42 -1.09
N LEU A 188 -16.47 -18.21 -1.06
CA LEU A 188 -15.19 -17.92 -0.42
C LEU A 188 -15.26 -17.88 1.12
N GLY A 189 -16.45 -17.98 1.71
CA GLY A 189 -16.67 -17.97 3.15
C GLY A 189 -16.61 -16.57 3.78
N VAL A 190 -16.87 -15.52 2.99
CA VAL A 190 -16.93 -14.13 3.48
C VAL A 190 -18.30 -13.87 4.11
N ASP A 191 -18.28 -13.15 5.24
CA ASP A 191 -19.49 -12.76 5.98
C ASP A 191 -19.68 -11.24 5.99
N PHE A 192 -18.57 -10.49 6.00
CA PHE A 192 -18.57 -9.04 6.12
C PHE A 192 -17.71 -8.37 5.06
N VAL A 193 -18.13 -7.17 4.64
CA VAL A 193 -17.43 -6.36 3.64
C VAL A 193 -17.20 -4.95 4.18
N ALA A 194 -15.98 -4.43 4.04
CA ALA A 194 -15.66 -3.03 4.24
C ALA A 194 -15.31 -2.39 2.88
N SER A 195 -16.19 -1.54 2.36
CA SER A 195 -16.13 -1.03 0.97
C SER A 195 -16.03 0.50 0.94
N THR A 196 -15.32 1.07 -0.03
CA THR A 196 -15.43 2.51 -0.36
C THR A 196 -16.69 2.83 -1.17
N HIS A 197 -17.22 1.83 -1.88
CA HIS A 197 -18.39 1.96 -2.73
C HIS A 197 -19.67 1.63 -1.96
N ARG A 198 -20.80 2.16 -2.43
CA ARG A 198 -22.11 1.73 -1.94
C ARG A 198 -22.49 0.43 -2.63
N LEU A 199 -22.70 -0.63 -1.86
CA LEU A 199 -23.05 -1.95 -2.36
C LEU A 199 -24.55 -2.25 -2.21
N ASP A 200 -25.35 -1.27 -1.77
CA ASP A 200 -26.78 -1.41 -1.46
C ASP A 200 -27.59 -1.95 -2.67
N ASP A 201 -27.18 -1.61 -3.88
CA ASP A 201 -27.88 -2.00 -5.12
C ASP A 201 -27.44 -3.38 -5.66
N ILE A 202 -26.40 -3.99 -5.09
CA ILE A 202 -25.90 -5.29 -5.50
C ILE A 202 -26.60 -6.39 -4.69
N SER A 203 -27.36 -7.24 -5.37
CA SER A 203 -28.01 -8.41 -4.79
C SER A 203 -27.98 -9.58 -5.76
N SER A 204 -28.11 -10.79 -5.23
CA SER A 204 -28.44 -11.99 -6.00
C SER A 204 -29.86 -12.44 -5.66
N LYS A 205 -30.36 -13.49 -6.34
CA LYS A 205 -31.68 -14.07 -6.04
C LYS A 205 -31.84 -14.47 -4.57
N THR A 206 -30.73 -14.83 -3.92
CA THR A 206 -30.71 -15.39 -2.57
C THR A 206 -29.92 -14.57 -1.56
N LEU A 207 -29.11 -13.59 -1.99
CA LEU A 207 -28.24 -12.83 -1.10
C LEU A 207 -28.40 -11.32 -1.31
N HIS A 208 -28.29 -10.56 -0.23
CA HIS A 208 -28.20 -9.09 -0.27
C HIS A 208 -27.22 -8.58 0.79
N PHE A 209 -26.83 -7.30 0.65
CA PHE A 209 -26.02 -6.60 1.64
C PHE A 209 -26.90 -5.87 2.64
N GLU A 210 -26.75 -6.19 3.92
CA GLU A 210 -27.30 -5.42 5.03
C GLU A 210 -26.26 -4.38 5.47
N SER A 211 -26.60 -3.09 5.43
CA SER A 211 -25.72 -2.03 5.93
C SER A 211 -25.67 -2.05 7.46
N LEU A 212 -24.47 -2.23 8.02
CA LEU A 212 -24.22 -2.23 9.46
C LEU A 212 -23.96 -0.82 10.01
N SER A 213 -23.96 0.18 9.14
CA SER A 213 -23.67 1.55 9.51
C SER A 213 -24.41 2.55 8.64
N SER A 214 -25.22 3.40 9.28
CA SER A 214 -25.93 4.51 8.64
C SER A 214 -25.02 5.59 8.06
N ARG A 215 -23.74 5.63 8.47
CA ARG A 215 -22.70 6.53 7.96
C ARG A 215 -21.38 5.79 7.77
N GLU A 216 -20.59 6.28 6.82
CA GLU A 216 -19.22 5.81 6.58
C GLU A 216 -18.37 5.94 7.86
N SER A 217 -17.50 4.96 8.09
CA SER A 217 -16.48 5.00 9.13
C SER A 217 -15.13 5.10 8.45
N ASN A 218 -14.50 6.28 8.53
CA ASN A 218 -13.21 6.53 7.90
C ASN A 218 -13.19 6.24 6.38
N GLY A 219 -14.22 6.72 5.66
CA GLY A 219 -14.38 6.51 4.21
C GLY A 219 -14.79 5.09 3.81
N ARG A 220 -15.31 4.28 4.75
CA ARG A 220 -15.78 2.91 4.48
C ARG A 220 -17.22 2.67 4.92
N TYR A 221 -17.99 2.03 4.05
CA TYR A 221 -19.27 1.42 4.36
C TYR A 221 -19.05 -0.03 4.83
N LEU A 222 -19.77 -0.42 5.88
CA LEU A 222 -19.69 -1.77 6.45
C LEU A 222 -20.96 -2.54 6.14
N TYR A 223 -20.80 -3.71 5.55
CA TYR A 223 -21.91 -4.56 5.13
C TYR A 223 -21.80 -5.97 5.71
N ARG A 224 -22.94 -6.59 5.97
CA ARG A 224 -23.09 -8.02 6.23
C ARG A 224 -23.78 -8.68 5.05
N ILE A 225 -23.32 -9.86 4.66
CA ILE A 225 -23.99 -10.68 3.64
C ILE A 225 -25.09 -11.50 4.29
N ILE A 226 -26.34 -11.27 3.89
CA ILE A 226 -27.53 -11.96 4.41
C ILE A 226 -28.21 -12.79 3.32
N LYS A 227 -28.79 -13.93 3.72
CA LYS A 227 -29.68 -14.72 2.87
C LYS A 227 -31.11 -14.15 2.93
N ASN A 228 -31.73 -13.96 1.77
CA ASN A 228 -33.15 -13.62 1.65
C ASN A 228 -34.04 -14.64 2.36
#